data_AF-A0A376E6E2-F1
#
_entry.id   AF-A0A376E6E2-F1
#
_cell.length_a   1.000
_cell.length_b   1.000
_cell.length_c   1.000
_cell.angle_alpha   90.00
_cell.angle_beta   90.00
_cell.angle_gamma   90.00
#
_symmetry.space_group_name_H-M   'P 1'
#
loop_
_entity.id
_entity.type
_entity.pdbx_description
1 polymer ?
#
loop_
_entity_poly.entity_id
_entity_poly.type
_entity_poly.pdbx_seq_one_letter_code
_entity_poly.pdbx_strand_id
1 'polypeptide(L)'
;MFNKIYYYFFYKIYKAIQYASAPFGDHLINFKAGLVMIALEIWLVSSIGIYYSIITKTKIELSIFMPIIYIPLIIILSFNYYSLDYLDTWKRYNQEFDKLSKKKNMIGSWVVFGVTF
;
A
#
# COMPACT_ATOMS: atom_id res chain seq x y z
N MET A 1 -4.56 -7.97 13.59
CA MET A 1 -5.17 -6.64 13.36
C MET A 1 -4.47 -5.90 12.20
N PHE A 2 -3.14 -5.71 12.26
CA PHE A 2 -2.34 -5.09 11.19
C PHE A 2 -2.51 -5.72 9.80
N ASN A 3 -2.42 -7.05 9.69
CA ASN A 3 -2.57 -7.75 8.40
C ASN A 3 -3.92 -7.43 7.73
N LYS A 4 -5.00 -7.34 8.50
CA LYS A 4 -6.34 -7.08 7.96
C LYS A 4 -6.48 -5.65 7.42
N ILE A 5 -5.84 -4.67 8.06
CA ILE A 5 -5.81 -3.27 7.59
C ILE A 5 -4.99 -3.19 6.29
N TYR A 6 -3.82 -3.81 6.26
CA TYR A 6 -2.97 -3.88 5.06
C TYR A 6 -3.74 -4.47 3.87
N TYR A 7 -4.33 -5.66 4.04
CA TYR A 7 -5.09 -6.29 2.97
C TYR A 7 -6.36 -5.52 2.59
N TYR A 8 -6.98 -4.81 3.53
CA TYR A 8 -8.13 -3.97 3.24
C TYR A 8 -7.75 -2.71 2.46
N PHE A 9 -6.58 -2.12 2.74
CA PHE A 9 -6.04 -1.01 1.97
C PHE A 9 -5.68 -1.45 0.55
N PHE A 10 -4.97 -2.58 0.42
CA PHE A 10 -4.69 -3.18 -0.89
C PHE A 10 -5.98 -3.49 -1.66
N TYR A 11 -6.99 -4.04 -1.00
CA TYR A 11 -8.32 -4.27 -1.58
C TYR A 11 -8.96 -2.99 -2.16
N LYS A 12 -8.85 -1.86 -1.45
CA LYS A 12 -9.38 -0.58 -1.94
C LYS A 12 -8.64 -0.10 -3.18
N ILE A 13 -7.31 -0.19 -3.19
CA ILE A 13 -6.48 0.13 -4.36
C ILE A 13 -6.88 -0.77 -5.52
N TYR A 14 -6.96 -2.08 -5.28
CA TYR A 14 -7.35 -3.08 -6.28
C TYR A 14 -8.70 -2.77 -6.92
N LYS A 15 -9.74 -2.53 -6.11
CA LYS A 15 -11.09 -2.19 -6.63
C LYS A 15 -11.11 -0.85 -7.36
N ALA A 16 -10.36 0.14 -6.90
CA ALA A 16 -10.26 1.43 -7.59
C ALA A 16 -9.61 1.27 -8.98
N ILE A 17 -8.53 0.49 -9.07
CA ILE A 17 -7.86 0.20 -10.34
C ILE A 17 -8.74 -0.66 -11.25
N GLN A 18 -9.45 -1.65 -10.70
CA GLN A 18 -10.42 -2.45 -11.46
C GLN A 18 -11.51 -1.55 -12.07
N TYR A 19 -12.09 -0.66 -11.27
CA TYR A 19 -13.09 0.30 -11.75
C TYR A 19 -12.53 1.23 -12.84
N ALA A 20 -11.32 1.75 -12.64
CA ALA A 20 -10.66 2.62 -13.62
C ALA A 20 -10.23 1.87 -14.91
N SER A 21 -9.95 0.57 -14.81
CA SER A 21 -9.51 -0.27 -15.93
C SER A 21 -10.68 -0.90 -16.71
N ALA A 22 -11.89 -0.90 -16.16
CA ALA A 22 -13.09 -1.45 -16.81
C ALA A 22 -13.31 -0.97 -18.27
N PRO A 23 -13.04 0.28 -18.65
CA PRO A 23 -13.16 0.73 -20.05
C PRO A 23 -12.03 0.23 -20.97
N PHE A 24 -10.90 -0.18 -20.41
CA PHE A 24 -9.64 -0.46 -21.11
C PHE A 24 -9.22 -1.94 -21.06
N GLY A 25 -10.01 -2.78 -20.40
CA GLY A 25 -9.76 -4.21 -20.21
C GLY A 25 -9.02 -4.56 -18.93
N ASP A 26 -9.29 -5.75 -18.41
CA ASP A 26 -8.88 -6.21 -17.07
C ASP A 26 -7.46 -6.80 -17.01
N HIS A 27 -6.54 -6.27 -17.82
CA HIS A 27 -5.17 -6.78 -17.88
C HIS A 27 -4.30 -6.22 -16.75
N LEU A 28 -3.59 -7.13 -16.06
CA LEU A 28 -2.56 -6.83 -15.06
C LEU A 28 -3.05 -5.99 -13.86
N ILE A 29 -4.34 -6.05 -13.52
CA ILE A 29 -4.91 -5.27 -12.39
C ILE A 29 -4.16 -5.55 -11.09
N ASN A 30 -3.85 -6.82 -10.79
CA ASN A 30 -3.10 -7.20 -9.59
C ASN A 30 -1.73 -6.51 -9.54
N PHE A 31 -0.99 -6.54 -10.65
CA PHE A 31 0.34 -5.94 -10.76
C PHE A 31 0.27 -4.41 -10.61
N LYS A 32 -0.70 -3.76 -11.27
CA LYS A 32 -0.94 -2.32 -11.14
C LYS A 32 -1.24 -1.93 -9.68
N ALA A 33 -2.07 -2.72 -8.99
CA ALA A 33 -2.38 -2.51 -7.57
C ALA A 33 -1.17 -2.68 -6.67
N GLY A 34 -0.34 -3.70 -6.92
CA GLY A 34 0.93 -3.91 -6.22
C GLY A 34 1.90 -2.74 -6.39
N LEU A 35 2.04 -2.22 -7.63
CA LEU A 35 2.88 -1.06 -7.90
C LEU A 35 2.41 0.20 -7.14
N VAL A 36 1.10 0.45 -7.12
CA VAL A 36 0.54 1.58 -6.36
C VAL A 36 0.77 1.41 -4.86
N MET A 37 0.63 0.18 -4.34
CA MET A 37 0.91 -0.12 -2.94
C MET A 37 2.36 0.19 -2.56
N ILE A 38 3.32 -0.30 -3.34
CA ILE A 38 4.75 -0.04 -3.15
C ILE A 38 5.05 1.47 -3.22
N ALA A 39 4.48 2.18 -4.20
CA ALA A 39 4.68 3.62 -4.35
C ALA A 39 4.20 4.40 -3.11
N LEU A 40 3.03 4.03 -2.56
CA LEU A 40 2.48 4.66 -1.36
C LEU A 40 3.31 4.36 -0.11
N GLU A 41 3.85 3.15 0.03
CA GLU A 41 4.73 2.81 1.14
C GLU A 41 6.07 3.54 1.06
N ILE A 42 6.66 3.68 -0.14
CA ILE A 42 7.84 4.51 -0.36
C ILE A 42 7.54 5.97 0.02
N TRP A 43 6.37 6.48 -0.38
CA TRP A 43 5.94 7.83 -0.04
C TRP A 43 5.79 8.02 1.47
N LEU A 44 5.20 7.05 2.16
CA LEU A 44 5.03 7.07 3.62
C LEU A 44 6.38 7.09 4.34
N VAL A 45 7.30 6.19 3.97
CA VAL A 45 8.66 6.14 4.56
C VAL A 45 9.43 7.43 4.27
N SER A 46 9.36 7.94 3.05
CA SER A 46 10.00 9.21 2.66
C SER A 46 9.43 10.38 3.46
N SER A 47 8.10 10.43 3.65
CA SER A 47 7.43 11.45 4.45
C SER A 47 7.89 11.42 5.90
N ILE A 48 7.98 10.23 6.51
CA ILE A 48 8.52 10.05 7.86
C ILE A 48 9.97 10.58 7.93
N GLY A 49 10.81 10.25 6.95
CA GLY A 49 12.18 10.74 6.87
C GLY A 49 12.27 12.27 6.81
N ILE A 50 11.41 12.91 6.00
CA ILE A 50 11.35 14.37 5.88
C ILE A 50 10.89 15.00 7.21
N TYR A 51 9.82 14.51 7.82
CA TYR A 51 9.35 15.04 9.11
C TYR A 51 10.39 14.86 10.22
N TYR A 52 11.05 13.70 10.26
CA TYR A 52 12.15 13.48 11.19
C TYR A 52 13.27 14.50 10.99
N SER A 53 13.70 14.74 9.75
CA SER A 53 14.72 15.75 9.40
C SER A 53 14.34 17.15 9.87
N ILE A 54 13.07 17.55 9.71
CA ILE A 54 12.57 18.86 10.15
C ILE A 54 12.62 18.98 11.69
N ILE A 55 12.18 17.95 12.42
CA ILE A 55 12.09 17.96 13.89
C ILE A 55 13.48 17.98 14.54
N THR A 56 14.39 17.14 14.07
CA THR A 56 15.75 17.03 14.62
C THR A 56 16.71 18.07 14.07
N LYS A 57 16.28 18.85 13.06
CA LYS A 57 17.12 19.77 12.28
C LYS A 57 18.35 19.11 11.65
N THR A 58 18.34 17.79 11.50
CA THR A 58 19.41 17.06 10.83
C THR A 58 19.17 17.06 9.33
N LYS A 59 20.16 17.43 8.53
CA LYS A 59 20.10 17.25 7.08
C LYS A 59 20.27 15.76 6.78
N ILE A 60 19.18 15.12 6.34
CA ILE A 60 19.26 13.78 5.79
C ILE A 60 19.60 13.94 4.31
N GLU A 61 20.85 13.66 3.94
CA GLU A 61 21.21 13.57 2.54
C GLU A 61 20.71 12.23 1.99
N LEU A 62 19.65 12.27 1.20
CA LEU A 62 19.14 11.11 0.46
C LEU A 62 19.75 11.12 -0.94
N SER A 63 20.85 10.41 -1.12
CA SER A 63 21.46 10.16 -2.44
C SER A 63 21.23 8.71 -2.86
N ILE A 64 20.82 8.48 -4.12
CA ILE A 64 20.65 7.13 -4.69
C ILE A 64 21.94 6.29 -4.65
N PHE A 65 23.09 6.94 -4.48
CA PHE A 65 24.39 6.26 -4.33
C PHE A 65 24.65 5.78 -2.90
N MET A 66 23.81 6.16 -1.93
CA MET A 66 23.94 5.71 -0.54
C MET A 66 23.24 4.36 -0.34
N PRO A 67 23.98 3.31 0.06
CA PRO A 67 23.42 1.97 0.27
C PRO A 67 22.23 1.94 1.25
N ILE A 68 22.21 2.88 2.20
CA ILE A 68 21.19 2.94 3.25
C ILE A 68 19.77 3.17 2.71
N ILE A 69 19.62 3.79 1.53
CA ILE A 69 18.31 4.01 0.89
C ILE A 69 17.70 2.69 0.41
N TYR A 70 18.53 1.70 0.07
CA TYR A 70 18.03 0.42 -0.43
C TYR A 70 17.48 -0.47 0.68
N ILE A 71 17.84 -0.24 1.94
CA ILE A 71 17.33 -1.02 3.08
C ILE A 71 15.79 -0.94 3.18
N PRO A 72 15.16 0.26 3.30
CA PRO A 72 13.71 0.35 3.34
C PRO A 72 13.05 -0.14 2.05
N LEU A 73 13.69 0.08 0.88
CA LEU A 73 13.18 -0.39 -0.39
C LEU A 73 13.11 -1.93 -0.46
N ILE A 74 14.18 -2.63 -0.06
CA ILE A 74 14.23 -4.10 -0.03
C ILE A 74 13.19 -4.65 0.95
N ILE A 75 13.02 -4.01 2.11
CA ILE A 75 12.00 -4.41 3.09
C ILE A 75 10.59 -4.29 2.48
N ILE A 76 10.27 -3.15 1.86
CA ILE A 76 8.99 -2.90 1.18
C ILE A 76 8.73 -3.96 0.09
N LEU A 77 9.70 -4.16 -0.80
CA LEU A 77 9.56 -5.09 -1.92
C LEU A 77 9.39 -6.53 -1.43
N SER A 78 10.21 -6.96 -0.46
CA SER A 78 10.15 -8.32 0.10
C SER A 78 8.83 -8.56 0.82
N PHE A 79 8.35 -7.57 1.59
CA PHE A 79 7.08 -7.67 2.31
C PHE A 79 5.88 -7.75 1.38
N ASN A 80 5.84 -6.91 0.33
CA ASN A 80 4.79 -6.94 -0.67
C ASN A 80 4.79 -8.25 -1.44
N TYR A 81 5.96 -8.68 -1.92
CA TYR A 81 6.09 -9.95 -2.63
C TYR A 81 5.62 -11.13 -1.77
N TYR A 82 6.07 -11.20 -0.53
CA TYR A 82 5.67 -12.26 0.39
C TYR A 82 4.16 -12.25 0.65
N SER A 83 3.58 -11.07 0.87
CA SER A 83 2.18 -10.92 1.30
C SER A 83 1.16 -10.99 0.16
N LEU A 84 1.52 -10.50 -1.03
CA LEU A 84 0.64 -10.36 -2.19
C LEU A 84 0.85 -11.47 -3.22
N ASP A 85 2.09 -11.88 -3.47
CA ASP A 85 2.39 -12.86 -4.53
C ASP A 85 2.60 -14.27 -3.97
N TYR A 86 3.38 -14.41 -2.88
CA TYR A 86 3.74 -15.74 -2.36
C TYR A 86 2.63 -16.38 -1.53
N LEU A 87 2.08 -15.66 -0.55
CA LEU A 87 1.07 -16.21 0.36
C LEU A 87 -0.35 -16.22 -0.23
N ASP A 88 -0.60 -15.46 -1.31
CA ASP A 88 -1.90 -15.31 -1.98
C ASP A 88 -3.07 -14.95 -1.03
N THR A 89 -2.75 -14.52 0.19
CA THR A 89 -3.71 -14.38 1.29
C THR A 89 -4.66 -13.20 1.04
N TRP A 90 -4.22 -12.22 0.26
CA TRP A 90 -5.05 -11.11 -0.19
C TRP A 90 -6.28 -11.58 -0.99
N LYS A 91 -6.20 -12.69 -1.74
CA LYS A 91 -7.34 -13.23 -2.52
C LYS A 91 -8.47 -13.68 -1.59
N ARG A 92 -8.13 -14.35 -0.49
CA ARG A 92 -9.08 -14.75 0.55
C ARG A 92 -9.72 -13.53 1.20
N TYR A 93 -8.92 -12.53 1.56
CA TYR A 93 -9.43 -11.28 2.14
C TYR A 93 -10.31 -10.49 1.17
N ASN A 94 -9.99 -10.47 -0.12
CA ASN A 94 -10.81 -9.83 -1.16
C ASN A 94 -12.23 -10.42 -1.18
N GLN A 95 -12.35 -11.75 -1.14
CA GLN A 95 -13.65 -12.44 -1.05
C GLN A 95 -14.40 -12.15 0.25
N GLU A 96 -13.69 -12.01 1.38
CA GLU A 96 -14.30 -11.62 2.65
C GLU A 96 -14.79 -10.16 2.63
N PHE A 97 -14.03 -9.25 2.02
CA PHE A 97 -14.35 -7.84 1.95
C PHE A 97 -15.46 -7.54 0.95
N ASP A 98 -15.57 -8.31 -0.14
CA ASP A 98 -16.69 -8.22 -1.08
C ASP A 98 -18.04 -8.55 -0.41
N LYS A 99 -18.03 -9.35 0.66
CA LYS A 99 -19.23 -9.69 1.45
C LYS A 99 -19.63 -8.60 2.48
N LEU A 100 -18.83 -7.55 2.65
CA LEU A 100 -19.15 -6.48 3.60
C LEU A 100 -20.33 -5.62 3.10
N SER A 101 -21.33 -5.43 3.96
CA SER A 101 -22.44 -4.50 3.70
C SER A 101 -21.93 -3.09 3.35
N LYS A 102 -22.60 -2.38 2.43
CA LYS A 102 -22.24 -1.01 1.98
C LYS A 102 -21.90 -0.06 3.14
N LYS A 103 -22.64 -0.14 4.25
CA LYS A 103 -22.44 0.69 5.46
C LYS A 103 -21.11 0.42 6.17
N LYS A 104 -20.68 -0.84 6.28
CA LYS A 104 -19.37 -1.23 6.85
C LYS A 104 -18.20 -0.82 5.95
N ASN A 105 -18.39 -0.90 4.64
CA ASN A 105 -17.37 -0.51 3.66
C ASN A 105 -17.09 1.00 3.68
N MET A 106 -18.12 1.82 3.93
CA MET A 106 -17.98 3.28 4.08
C MET A 106 -17.18 3.65 5.33
N ILE A 107 -17.50 3.04 6.49
CA ILE A 107 -16.77 3.27 7.75
C ILE A 107 -15.31 2.83 7.61
N GLY A 108 -15.06 1.64 7.05
CA GLY A 108 -13.70 1.17 6.83
C GLY A 108 -12.89 2.09 5.90
N SER A 109 -13.51 2.67 4.88
CA SER A 109 -12.87 3.67 4.00
C SER A 109 -12.41 4.91 4.76
N TRP A 110 -13.26 5.46 5.64
CA TRP A 110 -12.91 6.64 6.46
C TRP A 110 -11.79 6.34 7.47
N VAL A 111 -11.81 5.16 8.09
CA VAL A 111 -10.76 4.73 9.02
C VAL A 111 -9.42 4.58 8.33
N VAL A 112 -9.39 3.99 7.13
CA VAL A 112 -8.16 3.90 6.34
C VAL A 112 -7.68 5.29 5.92
N PHE A 113 -8.57 6.14 5.42
CA PHE A 113 -8.21 7.48 4.98
C PHE A 113 -7.60 8.30 6.12
N GLY A 114 -8.18 8.30 7.32
CA GLY A 114 -7.65 9.03 8.47
C GLY A 114 -6.45 8.38 9.18
N VAL A 115 -6.03 7.18 8.77
CA VAL A 115 -4.76 6.58 9.20
C VAL A 115 -3.65 6.83 8.17
N THR A 116 -4.01 6.99 6.90
CA THR A 116 -3.08 7.26 5.80
C THR A 116 -2.82 8.75 5.57
N PHE A 117 -3.76 9.63 5.96
CA PHE A 117 -3.66 11.10 5.94
C PHE A 117 -3.85 11.66 7.34
#